data_AF-A0AAF0DUY7-F1
#
_entry.id   AF-A0AAF0DUY7-F1
#
_cell.length_a   1.000
_cell.length_b   1.000
_cell.length_c   1.000
_cell.angle_alpha   90.00
_cell.angle_beta   90.00
_cell.angle_gamma   90.00
#
_symmetry.space_group_name_H-M   'P 1'
#
loop_
_entity.id
_entity.type
_entity.pdbx_description
1 polymer ?
#
loop_
_entity_poly.entity_id
_entity_poly.type
_entity_poly.pdbx_seq_one_letter_code
_entity_poly.pdbx_strand_id
1 'polypeptide(L)'
;MSSPENASASKPKAKVPNEKLNISGKLKNNGWELRQQQRLRQQAVKQREREMAQEKEDEANRKREVRRERERKAEEKARLQAMAAKARRMGRTKKVSH
;
A
#
# COMPACT_ATOMS: atom_id res chain seq x y z
N MET A 1 -0.09 60.90 11.87
CA MET A 1 -0.34 60.54 10.46
C MET A 1 -1.84 60.61 10.24
N SER A 2 -2.26 61.55 9.40
CA SER A 2 -3.65 61.89 9.07
C SER A 2 -4.44 60.74 8.43
N SER A 3 -5.74 60.66 8.70
CA SER A 3 -6.75 60.03 7.81
C SER A 3 -7.18 61.05 6.73
N PRO A 4 -8.12 60.78 5.77
CA PRO A 4 -8.86 59.57 5.35
C PRO A 4 -8.86 59.41 3.80
N GLU A 5 -9.90 58.77 3.22
CA GLU A 5 -10.26 58.60 1.79
C GLU A 5 -9.86 57.25 1.16
N ASN A 6 -10.67 56.55 0.36
CA ASN A 6 -12.02 56.80 -0.14
C ASN A 6 -12.66 55.44 -0.48
N ALA A 7 -13.99 55.43 -0.47
CA ALA A 7 -14.81 54.30 -0.84
C ALA A 7 -14.53 53.79 -2.26
N SER A 8 -14.52 52.47 -2.43
CA SER A 8 -15.13 51.89 -3.63
C SER A 8 -15.76 50.55 -3.27
N ALA A 9 -17.02 50.64 -2.87
CA ALA A 9 -17.94 49.55 -3.00
C ALA A 9 -18.03 49.16 -4.48
N SER A 10 -17.48 48.00 -4.83
CA SER A 10 -17.94 47.27 -6.00
C SER A 10 -17.94 45.78 -5.68
N LYS A 11 -19.07 45.32 -5.11
CA LYS A 11 -19.48 43.93 -5.27
C LYS A 11 -19.88 43.76 -6.73
N PRO A 12 -19.19 42.96 -7.57
CA PRO A 12 -19.83 42.47 -8.77
C PRO A 12 -20.84 41.39 -8.36
N LYS A 13 -22.11 41.75 -8.54
CA LYS A 13 -23.24 40.83 -8.59
C LYS A 13 -22.95 39.75 -9.64
N ALA A 14 -23.20 38.50 -9.27
CA ALA A 14 -24.20 37.63 -9.88
C ALA A 14 -23.74 36.17 -9.76
N LYS A 15 -24.63 35.34 -9.23
CA LYS A 15 -24.53 33.88 -9.29
C LYS A 15 -24.19 33.48 -10.72
N VAL A 16 -23.06 32.81 -10.88
CA VAL A 16 -22.73 32.04 -12.09
C VAL A 16 -23.92 31.10 -12.30
N PRO A 17 -24.65 31.15 -13.44
CA PRO A 17 -25.67 30.16 -13.72
C PRO A 17 -24.96 28.82 -13.78
N ASN A 18 -25.33 27.90 -12.90
CA ASN A 18 -24.84 26.54 -12.90
C ASN A 18 -25.01 25.95 -14.31
N GLU A 19 -23.90 25.79 -15.04
CA GLU A 19 -23.81 25.43 -16.46
C GLU A 19 -24.38 24.05 -16.83
N LYS A 20 -25.12 23.41 -15.91
CA LYS A 20 -25.73 22.10 -16.11
C LYS A 20 -27.25 22.12 -16.22
N LEU A 21 -27.90 23.29 -16.23
CA LEU A 21 -29.34 23.38 -16.42
C LEU A 21 -29.64 23.79 -17.86
N ASN A 22 -30.18 22.85 -18.64
CA ASN A 22 -30.82 23.24 -19.89
C ASN A 22 -32.05 24.11 -19.57
N ILE A 23 -32.48 24.93 -20.53
CA ILE A 23 -33.58 25.89 -20.42
C ILE A 23 -34.92 25.25 -19.95
N SER A 24 -35.07 23.92 -20.01
CA SER A 24 -36.22 23.15 -19.49
C SER A 24 -36.05 22.58 -18.08
N GLY A 25 -34.98 22.92 -17.36
CA GLY A 25 -34.69 22.41 -16.01
C GLY A 25 -34.31 20.92 -15.96
N LYS A 26 -34.17 20.26 -17.12
CA LYS A 26 -33.80 18.85 -17.21
C LYS A 26 -32.29 18.73 -17.39
N LEU A 27 -31.61 18.20 -16.37
CA LEU A 27 -30.24 17.72 -16.46
C LEU A 27 -30.17 16.62 -17.51
N LYS A 28 -29.78 16.97 -18.74
CA LYS A 28 -29.43 15.96 -19.74
C LYS A 28 -28.09 15.38 -19.33
N ASN A 29 -28.11 14.29 -18.57
CA ASN A 29 -26.91 13.48 -18.39
C ASN A 29 -26.43 13.07 -19.78
N ASN A 30 -25.28 13.58 -20.20
CA ASN A 30 -24.69 13.21 -21.48
C ASN A 30 -24.41 11.71 -21.41
N GLY A 31 -24.91 10.92 -22.36
CA GLY A 31 -24.70 9.46 -22.34
C GLY A 31 -23.22 9.08 -22.29
N TRP A 32 -22.33 9.95 -22.78
CA TRP A 32 -20.90 9.83 -22.62
C TRP A 32 -20.43 9.95 -21.16
N GLU A 33 -20.96 10.92 -20.40
CA GLU A 33 -20.62 11.14 -18.99
C GLU A 33 -21.08 9.96 -18.13
N LEU A 34 -22.26 9.40 -18.43
CA LEU A 34 -22.74 8.18 -17.77
C LEU A 34 -21.82 6.98 -18.04
N ARG A 35 -21.38 6.80 -19.30
CA ARG A 35 -20.42 5.74 -19.67
C ARG A 35 -19.05 5.93 -19.01
N GLN A 36 -18.59 7.17 -18.88
CA GLN A 36 -17.35 7.47 -18.16
C GLN A 36 -17.46 7.15 -16.68
N GLN A 37 -18.55 7.57 -16.02
CA GLN A 37 -18.78 7.21 -14.62
C GLN A 37 -18.86 5.69 -14.41
N GLN A 38 -19.51 4.96 -15.32
CA GLN A 38 -19.57 3.51 -15.25
C GLN A 38 -18.19 2.87 -15.39
N ARG A 39 -17.35 3.36 -16.32
CA ARG A 39 -15.98 2.89 -16.51
C ARG A 39 -15.12 3.15 -15.28
N LEU A 40 -15.20 4.34 -14.69
CA LEU A 40 -14.48 4.70 -13.48
C LEU A 40 -14.89 3.80 -12.30
N ARG A 41 -16.19 3.53 -12.13
CA ARG A 41 -16.67 2.61 -11.09
C ARG A 41 -16.13 1.19 -11.30
N GLN A 42 -16.14 0.67 -12.53
CA GLN A 42 -15.58 -0.64 -12.83
C GLN A 42 -14.07 -0.70 -12.59
N GLN A 43 -13.33 0.35 -12.94
CA GLN A 43 -11.90 0.44 -12.66
C GLN A 43 -11.62 0.45 -11.15
N ALA A 44 -12.39 1.22 -10.38
CA ALA A 44 -12.25 1.27 -8.93
C ALA A 44 -12.51 -0.09 -8.26
N VAL A 45 -13.51 -0.85 -8.74
CA VAL A 45 -13.78 -2.20 -8.24
C VAL A 45 -12.62 -3.14 -8.56
N LYS A 46 -12.16 -3.17 -9.82
CA LYS A 46 -11.02 -4.00 -10.24
C LYS A 46 -9.74 -3.66 -9.49
N GLN A 47 -9.53 -2.38 -9.20
CA GLN A 47 -8.38 -1.92 -8.43
C GLN A 47 -8.44 -2.45 -6.99
N ARG A 48 -9.59 -2.31 -6.31
CA ARG A 48 -9.78 -2.88 -4.97
C ARG A 48 -9.60 -4.40 -4.93
N GLU A 49 -10.08 -5.11 -5.95
CA GLU A 49 -9.89 -6.56 -6.05
C GLU A 49 -8.41 -6.94 -6.16
N ARG A 50 -7.63 -6.17 -6.94
CA ARG A 50 -6.18 -6.38 -7.06
C ARG A 50 -5.44 -6.06 -5.77
N GLU A 51 -5.77 -4.94 -5.12
CA GLU A 51 -5.18 -4.55 -3.85
C GLU A 51 -5.43 -5.63 -2.79
N MET A 52 -6.67 -6.13 -2.67
CA MET A 52 -7.02 -7.24 -1.77
C MET A 52 -6.30 -8.56 -2.09
N ALA A 53 -6.05 -8.84 -3.37
CA ALA A 53 -5.30 -10.03 -3.77
C ALA A 53 -3.81 -9.91 -3.41
N GLN A 54 -3.22 -8.74 -3.68
CA GLN A 54 -1.83 -8.43 -3.34
C GLN A 54 -1.58 -8.50 -1.84
N GLU A 55 -2.45 -7.91 -1.01
CA GLU A 55 -2.33 -7.97 0.45
C GLU A 55 -2.31 -9.41 0.97
N LYS A 56 -3.14 -10.30 0.40
CA LYS A 56 -3.16 -11.72 0.78
C LYS A 56 -1.88 -12.45 0.38
N GLU A 57 -1.37 -12.19 -0.83
CA GLU A 57 -0.13 -12.78 -1.32
C GLU A 57 1.08 -12.30 -0.51
N ASP A 58 1.13 -11.01 -0.19
CA ASP A 58 2.19 -10.40 0.61
C ASP A 58 2.22 -10.98 2.03
N GLU A 59 1.06 -11.18 2.67
CA GLU A 59 1.02 -11.80 3.99
C GLU A 59 1.45 -13.28 3.94
N ALA A 60 1.06 -14.01 2.89
CA ALA A 60 1.50 -15.38 2.67
C ALA A 60 3.02 -15.46 2.45
N ASN A 61 3.58 -14.55 1.66
CA ASN A 61 5.01 -14.46 1.39
C ASN A 61 5.79 -14.11 2.66
N ARG A 62 5.34 -13.14 3.44
CA ARG A 62 5.94 -12.80 4.73
C ARG A 62 6.01 -14.02 5.67
N LYS A 63 4.94 -14.81 5.76
CA LYS A 63 4.93 -16.04 6.57
C LYS A 63 5.93 -17.09 6.05
N ARG A 64 6.04 -17.25 4.73
CA ARG A 64 7.01 -18.14 4.09
C ARG A 64 8.45 -17.71 4.36
N GLU A 65 8.74 -16.41 4.26
CA GLU A 65 10.07 -15.86 4.53
C GLU A 65 10.49 -16.07 5.99
N VAL A 66 9.61 -15.78 6.94
CA VAL A 66 9.87 -16.02 8.37
C VAL A 66 10.16 -17.50 8.63
N ARG A 67 9.42 -18.41 8.00
CA ARG A 67 9.67 -19.85 8.13
C ARG A 67 11.03 -20.23 7.55
N ARG A 68 11.34 -19.78 6.33
CA ARG A 68 12.63 -20.05 5.67
C ARG A 68 13.81 -19.51 6.49
N GLU A 69 13.66 -18.33 7.09
CA GLU A 69 14.69 -17.76 7.97
C GLU A 69 14.92 -18.62 9.21
N ARG A 70 13.84 -19.09 9.85
CA ARG A 70 13.94 -20.00 11.00
C ARG A 70 14.60 -21.32 10.64
N GLU A 71 14.24 -21.91 9.51
CA GLU A 71 14.85 -23.15 9.01
C GLU A 71 16.34 -22.95 8.75
N ARG A 72 16.73 -21.89 8.02
CA ARG A 72 18.13 -21.55 7.77
C ARG A 72 18.93 -21.36 9.06
N LYS A 73 18.36 -20.66 10.05
CA LYS A 73 19.02 -20.44 11.35
C LYS A 73 19.16 -21.75 12.14
N ALA A 74 18.16 -22.64 12.07
CA ALA A 74 18.22 -23.94 12.72
C ALA A 74 19.28 -24.85 12.07
N GLU A 75 19.34 -24.88 10.74
CA GLU A 75 20.35 -25.62 9.97
C GLU A 75 21.76 -25.13 10.25
N GLU A 76 21.98 -23.81 10.25
CA GLU A 76 23.29 -23.24 10.55
C GLU A 76 23.73 -23.55 11.98
N LYS A 77 22.81 -23.45 12.95
CA LYS A 77 23.07 -23.84 14.34
C LYS A 77 23.40 -25.33 14.45
N ALA A 78 22.67 -26.19 13.76
CA ALA A 78 22.91 -27.64 13.76
C ALA A 78 24.27 -27.97 13.15
N ARG A 79 24.64 -27.31 12.05
CA ARG A 79 25.95 -27.45 11.40
C ARG A 79 27.09 -27.05 12.35
N LEU A 80 26.96 -25.91 13.03
CA LEU A 80 27.96 -25.44 13.99
C LEU A 80 28.05 -26.38 15.20
N GLN A 81 26.92 -26.88 15.71
CA GLN A 81 26.91 -27.84 16.81
C GLN A 81 27.56 -29.17 16.42
N ALA A 82 27.28 -29.69 15.22
CA ALA A 82 27.91 -30.90 14.70
C ALA A 82 29.43 -30.73 14.53
N MET A 83 29.88 -29.57 14.04
CA MET A 83 31.30 -29.24 13.92
C MET A 83 31.98 -29.14 15.30
N ALA A 84 31.34 -28.47 16.27
CA ALA A 84 31.84 -28.36 17.64
C ALA A 84 31.88 -29.73 18.34
N ALA A 85 30.87 -30.57 18.14
CA ALA A 85 30.84 -31.94 18.67
C ALA A 85 31.98 -32.80 18.08
N LYS A 86 32.23 -32.67 16.77
CA LYS A 86 33.35 -33.33 16.10
C LYS A 86 34.70 -32.87 16.66
N ALA A 87 34.89 -31.57 16.87
CA ALA A 87 36.10 -31.03 17.48
C ALA A 87 36.31 -31.53 18.92
N ARG A 88 35.25 -31.57 19.74
CA ARG A 88 35.31 -32.08 21.12
C ARG A 88 35.66 -33.57 21.17
N ARG A 89 35.17 -34.39 20.24
CA ARG A 89 35.55 -35.82 20.14
C ARG A 89 37.05 -35.99 19.86
N MET A 90 37.59 -35.25 18.89
CA MET A 90 39.01 -35.30 18.55
C MET A 90 39.93 -34.83 19.71
N GLY A 91 39.49 -33.87 20.51
CA GLY A 91 40.23 -33.42 21.69
C GLY A 91 40.19 -34.40 22.88
N ARG A 92 39.19 -35.30 22.93
CA ARG A 92 38.99 -36.26 24.03
C ARG A 92 39.82 -37.52 23.83
N THR A 93 39.97 -37.99 22.59
CA THR A 93 40.75 -39.18 22.26
C THR A 93 42.27 -38.99 22.44
N LYS A 94 42.77 -37.76 22.44
CA LYS A 94 44.19 -37.47 22.72
C LYS A 94 44.58 -37.55 24.20
N LYS A 95 43.61 -37.62 25.13
CA LYS A 95 43.86 -37.66 26.58
C LYS A 95 43.84 -39.07 27.19
N VAL A 96 43.71 -40.12 26.37
CA VAL A 96 43.75 -41.51 26.83
C VAL A 96 45.02 -42.15 26.30
N SER A 97 46.13 -41.82 26.94
CA SER A 97 47.37 -42.58 26.89
C SER A 97 47.61 -43.08 28.31
N HIS A 98 47.42 -44.38 28.52
CA HIS A 98 47.90 -45.10 29.71
C HIS A 98 49.35 -45.54 29.47
#